data_AF-A0A1V5IB15-F1
#
_entry.id   AF-A0A1V5IB15-F1
#
_cell.length_a   1.000
_cell.length_b   1.000
_cell.length_c   1.000
_cell.angle_alpha   90.00
_cell.angle_beta   90.00
_cell.angle_gamma   90.00
#
_symmetry.space_group_name_H-M   'P 1'
#
loop_
_entity.id
_entity.type
_entity.pdbx_description
1 polymer ?
#
loop_
_entity_poly.entity_id
_entity_poly.type
_entity_poly.pdbx_seq_one_letter_code
_entity_poly.pdbx_strand_id
1 'polypeptide(L)'
;MVISLQPEDRFTITDHFPFAVGNMAMVIGGRHSGRIARITAIEKVPGSVPNRVLLADEKAGTTFDTIDAYIYMVGRETPALADWGIEE
;
A
#
# COMPACT_ATOMS: atom_id res chain seq x y z
N MET A 1 2.39 8.15 -5.11
CA MET A 1 3.16 9.42 -5.06
C MET A 1 3.84 9.48 -3.71
N VAL A 2 5.14 9.75 -3.68
CA VAL A 2 5.96 9.88 -2.46
C VAL A 2 6.36 11.34 -2.31
N ILE A 3 6.23 11.86 -1.09
CA ILE A 3 6.58 13.23 -0.73
C ILE A 3 7.56 13.14 0.44
N SER A 4 8.69 13.84 0.35
CA SER A 4 9.63 13.98 1.46
C SER A 4 9.10 14.97 2.50
N LEU A 5 9.32 14.69 3.79
CA LEU A 5 9.03 15.62 4.89
C LEU A 5 10.14 16.66 5.12
N GLN A 6 11.25 16.57 4.37
CA GLN A 6 12.34 17.54 4.47
C GLN A 6 11.89 18.92 3.95
N PRO A 7 12.21 20.03 4.66
CA PRO A 7 11.78 21.37 4.27
C PRO A 7 12.24 21.78 2.86
N GLU A 8 13.41 21.33 2.43
CA GLU A 8 13.96 21.57 1.09
C GLU A 8 13.13 20.94 -0.03
N ASP A 9 12.51 19.79 0.22
CA ASP A 9 11.89 18.94 -0.82
C ASP A 9 10.36 18.95 -0.79
N ARG A 10 9.74 19.84 0.00
CA ARG A 10 8.28 19.91 0.20
C ARG A 10 7.43 20.09 -1.07
N PHE A 11 8.03 20.52 -2.19
CA PHE A 11 7.37 20.67 -3.49
C PHE A 11 7.87 19.67 -4.54
N THR A 12 8.75 18.75 -4.14
CA THR A 12 9.37 17.77 -5.02
C THR A 12 8.71 16.41 -4.82
N ILE A 13 8.32 15.77 -5.92
CA ILE A 13 7.88 14.37 -5.91
C ILE A 13 9.14 13.51 -6.01
N THR A 14 9.54 12.90 -4.91
CA THR A 14 10.78 12.10 -4.85
C THR A 14 10.61 10.74 -5.52
N ASP A 15 9.42 10.14 -5.43
CA ASP A 15 9.14 8.86 -6.07
C ASP A 15 7.63 8.66 -6.34
N HIS A 16 7.28 7.65 -7.12
CA HIS A 16 5.92 7.25 -7.40
C HIS A 16 5.77 5.73 -7.33
N PHE A 17 5.07 5.25 -6.30
CA PHE A 17 4.62 3.87 -6.22
C PHE A 17 3.25 3.71 -6.90
N PRO A 18 3.17 3.03 -8.06
CA PRO A 18 1.89 2.79 -8.72
C PRO A 18 1.06 1.76 -7.94
N PHE A 19 -0.26 1.88 -8.03
CA PHE A 19 -1.17 0.83 -7.55
C PHE A 19 -1.15 -0.34 -8.53
N ALA A 20 -0.30 -1.33 -8.26
CA ALA A 20 -0.03 -2.45 -9.15
C ALA A 20 0.20 -3.75 -8.36
N VAL A 21 -0.10 -4.88 -9.00
CA VAL A 21 0.22 -6.21 -8.47
C VAL A 21 1.72 -6.34 -8.27
N GLY A 22 2.13 -6.98 -7.17
CA GLY A 22 3.53 -7.11 -6.76
C GLY A 22 4.00 -6.02 -5.81
N ASN A 23 3.33 -4.86 -5.78
CA ASN A 23 3.70 -3.77 -4.88
C ASN A 23 3.18 -3.98 -3.45
N MET A 24 3.78 -3.29 -2.49
CA MET A 24 3.34 -3.32 -1.10
C MET A 24 2.45 -2.16 -0.72
N ALA A 25 1.42 -2.51 0.04
CA ALA A 25 0.38 -1.63 0.51
C ALA A 25 0.15 -1.80 2.00
N MET A 26 -0.15 -0.69 2.67
CA MET A 26 -0.71 -0.65 4.00
C MET A 26 -2.22 -0.49 3.92
N VAL A 27 -2.93 -1.25 4.73
CA VAL A 27 -4.38 -1.11 4.88
C VAL A 27 -4.67 -0.04 5.92
N ILE A 28 -5.42 1.00 5.55
CA ILE A 28 -5.74 2.14 6.44
C ILE A 28 -7.16 2.10 7.03
N GLY A 29 -7.96 1.08 6.67
CA GLY A 29 -9.36 1.00 7.06
C GLY A 29 -9.89 -0.43 7.18
N GLY A 30 -11.05 -0.56 7.83
CA GLY A 30 -11.71 -1.85 8.04
C GLY A 30 -11.02 -2.75 9.06
N ARG A 31 -11.32 -4.06 8.99
CA ARG A 31 -10.86 -5.07 9.97
C ARG A 31 -9.36 -5.33 9.95
N HIS A 32 -8.70 -5.05 8.82
CA HIS A 32 -7.28 -5.32 8.60
C HIS A 32 -6.42 -4.06 8.68
N SER A 33 -6.94 -2.96 9.24
CA SER A 33 -6.22 -1.69 9.38
C SER A 33 -4.88 -1.87 10.10
N GLY A 34 -3.84 -1.19 9.62
CA GLY A 34 -2.46 -1.25 10.13
C GLY A 34 -1.61 -2.38 9.55
N ARG A 35 -2.18 -3.29 8.74
CA ARG A 35 -1.41 -4.38 8.12
C ARG A 35 -0.70 -3.91 6.86
N ILE A 36 0.56 -4.32 6.71
CA ILE A 36 1.35 -4.16 5.49
C ILE A 36 1.40 -5.51 4.77
N ALA A 37 1.04 -5.52 3.49
CA ALA A 37 0.96 -6.73 2.69
C ALA A 37 1.23 -6.45 1.22
N ARG A 38 1.64 -7.48 0.48
CA ARG A 38 1.85 -7.40 -0.97
C ARG A 38 0.55 -7.60 -1.72
N ILE A 39 0.27 -6.76 -2.72
CA ILE A 39 -0.89 -6.91 -3.60
C ILE A 39 -0.64 -8.11 -4.53
N THR A 40 -1.49 -9.13 -4.45
CA THR A 40 -1.41 -10.32 -5.29
C THR A 40 -2.36 -10.25 -6.48
N ALA A 41 -3.51 -9.58 -6.34
CA ALA A 41 -4.45 -9.35 -7.43
C ALA A 41 -5.30 -8.10 -7.20
N ILE A 42 -5.76 -7.50 -8.29
CA ILE A 42 -6.70 -6.37 -8.31
C ILE A 42 -7.89 -6.80 -9.16
N GLU A 43 -9.02 -7.07 -8.51
CA GLU A 43 -10.25 -7.52 -9.17
C GLU A 43 -11.14 -6.31 -9.43
N LYS A 44 -11.27 -5.96 -10.71
CA LYS A 44 -12.15 -4.88 -11.14
C LYS A 44 -13.56 -5.42 -11.31
N VAL A 45 -14.50 -4.85 -10.55
CA VAL A 45 -15.91 -5.23 -10.62
C VAL A 45 -16.66 -4.18 -11.44
N PRO A 46 -17.40 -4.56 -12.49
CA PRO A 46 -18.20 -3.60 -13.25
C PRO A 46 -19.35 -3.05 -12.39
N GLY A 47 -19.51 -1.73 -12.37
CA GLY A 47 -20.58 -1.03 -11.64
C GLY A 47 -20.05 -0.12 -10.53
N SER A 48 -20.91 0.19 -9.55
CA SER A 48 -20.57 1.09 -8.42
C SER A 48 -19.97 0.36 -7.22
N VAL A 49 -19.77 -0.95 -7.31
CA VAL A 49 -19.16 -1.74 -6.24
C VAL A 49 -17.65 -1.47 -6.24
N PRO A 50 -17.03 -1.19 -5.08
CA PRO A 50 -15.59 -0.97 -5.00
C PRO A 50 -14.80 -2.16 -5.55
N ASN A 51 -13.66 -1.88 -6.17
CA ASN A 51 -12.76 -2.93 -6.63
C ASN A 51 -12.19 -3.68 -5.42
N ARG A 52 -12.03 -4.99 -5.56
CA ARG A 52 -11.40 -5.81 -4.52
C ARG A 52 -9.91 -5.93 -4.78
N VAL A 53 -9.15 -5.91 -3.70
CA VAL A 53 -7.70 -6.02 -3.71
C VAL A 53 -7.34 -7.20 -2.84
N LEU A 54 -6.69 -8.20 -3.43
CA LEU A 54 -6.19 -9.35 -2.70
C LEU A 54 -4.76 -9.06 -2.25
N LEU A 55 -4.50 -9.33 -0.99
CA LEU A 55 -3.23 -9.07 -0.34
C LEU A 55 -2.69 -10.33 0.34
N ALA A 56 -1.37 -10.48 0.29
CA ALA A 56 -0.63 -11.50 1.02
C ALA A 56 0.29 -10.84 2.05
N ASP A 57 0.05 -11.14 3.33
CA ASP A 57 0.96 -10.79 4.41
C ASP A 57 2.04 -11.87 4.49
N GLU A 58 3.23 -11.55 3.98
CA GLU A 58 4.38 -12.45 3.97
C GLU A 58 4.90 -12.74 5.39
N LYS A 59 4.71 -11.82 6.36
CA LYS A 59 5.15 -12.01 7.75
C LYS A 59 4.23 -12.96 8.50
N ALA A 60 2.93 -12.82 8.30
CA ALA A 60 1.92 -13.67 8.95
C ALA A 60 1.61 -14.96 8.16
N GLY A 61 2.03 -15.06 6.90
CA GLY A 61 1.69 -16.18 6.02
C GLY A 61 0.20 -16.25 5.67
N THR A 62 -0.53 -15.14 5.78
CA THR A 62 -1.99 -15.10 5.56
C THR A 62 -2.35 -14.23 4.37
N THR A 63 -3.37 -14.63 3.63
CA THR A 63 -3.98 -13.82 2.58
C THR A 63 -5.32 -13.25 3.03
N PHE A 64 -5.65 -12.04 2.60
CA PHE A 64 -6.93 -11.40 2.87
C PHE A 64 -7.30 -10.44 1.74
N ASP A 65 -8.56 -10.00 1.70
CA ASP A 65 -9.04 -9.01 0.74
C ASP A 65 -9.50 -7.71 1.42
N THR A 66 -9.45 -6.62 0.67
CA THR A 66 -10.02 -5.32 1.04
C THR A 66 -10.47 -4.56 -0.21
N ILE A 67 -10.96 -3.34 -0.02
CA ILE A 67 -11.32 -2.43 -1.11
C ILE A 67 -10.16 -1.50 -1.46
N ASP A 68 -10.09 -1.06 -2.72
CA ASP A 68 -9.09 -0.11 -3.22
C ASP A 68 -8.98 1.17 -2.36
N ALA A 69 -10.11 1.69 -1.88
CA ALA A 69 -10.17 2.89 -1.04
C ALA A 69 -9.43 2.74 0.32
N TYR A 70 -9.17 1.51 0.78
CA TYR A 70 -8.45 1.25 2.03
C TYR A 70 -6.97 0.97 1.82
N ILE A 71 -6.46 1.10 0.60
CA ILE A 71 -5.08 0.79 0.25
C ILE A 71 -4.24 2.07 0.15
N TYR A 72 -3.14 2.08 0.89
CA TYR A 72 -2.10 3.09 0.78
C TYR A 72 -0.79 2.45 0.35
N MET A 73 -0.20 2.91 -0.75
CA MET A 73 1.05 2.32 -1.28
C MET A 73 2.24 2.71 -0.41
N VAL A 74 2.99 1.73 0.07
CA VAL A 74 4.15 1.94 0.96
C VAL A 74 5.47 1.46 0.37
N GLY A 75 5.46 0.82 -0.81
CA GLY A 75 6.68 0.43 -1.50
C GLY A 75 6.43 -0.41 -2.74
N ARG A 76 7.52 -0.75 -3.45
CA ARG A 76 7.53 -1.68 -4.58
C ARG A 76 7.76 -3.10 -4.07
N GLU A 77 9.02 -3.48 -3.85
CA GLU A 77 9.38 -4.83 -3.39
C GLU A 77 9.69 -4.89 -1.89
N THR A 78 10.26 -3.82 -1.34
CA THR A 78 10.52 -3.57 0.09
C THR A 78 9.70 -2.37 0.57
N PRO A 79 9.21 -2.35 1.83
CA PRO A 79 8.47 -1.20 2.32
C PRO A 79 9.45 -0.04 2.44
N ALA A 80 9.16 1.09 1.81
CA ALA A 80 9.97 2.31 1.94
C ALA A 80 9.94 2.87 3.38
N LEU A 81 9.01 2.37 4.22
CA LEU A 81 8.93 2.67 5.64
C LEU A 81 10.26 2.45 6.39
N ALA A 82 11.04 1.43 6.01
CA ALA A 82 12.35 1.17 6.62
C ALA A 82 13.38 2.26 6.28
N ASP A 83 13.24 2.91 5.12
CA ASP A 83 14.13 3.98 4.66
C ASP A 83 13.73 5.35 5.26
N TRP A 84 12.48 5.46 5.74
CA TRP A 84 11.93 6.73 6.25
C TRP A 84 12.12 6.92 7.76
N GLY A 85 12.87 6.04 8.42
CA GLY A 85 13.25 6.18 9.83
C GLY A 85 12.07 6.15 10.82
N ILE A 86 10.92 5.62 10.41
CA ILE A 86 9.77 5.39 11.31
C ILE A 86 9.89 3.96 11.82
N GLU A 87 10.87 3.74 12.68
CA GLU A 87 10.97 2.57 13.53
C GLU A 87 10.54 3.02 14.94
N GLU A 88 9.48 2.42 15.47
CA GLU A 88 9.23 2.37 16.92
C GLU A 88 9.40 0.91 17.38
#